data_AF-R7U159-F1
#
_entry.id   AF-R7U159-F1
#
_cell.length_a   1.000
_cell.length_b   1.000
_cell.length_c   1.000
_cell.angle_alpha   90.00
_cell.angle_beta   90.00
_cell.angle_gamma   90.00
#
_symmetry.space_group_name_H-M   'P 1'
#
loop_
_entity.id
_entity.type
_entity.pdbx_description
1 polymer ?
#
loop_
_entity_poly.entity_id
_entity_poly.type
_entity_poly.pdbx_seq_one_letter_code
_entity_poly.pdbx_strand_id
1 'polypeptide(L)'
;MPIFNEVALRSRSKAKCQGHNDLSKFQIGSLLAQPTYQNMRYSTVEQFPDASHKQRKIHGHYLNLPPVVELKACGSYELPEDSYDFFLTDYWRPMSFVRGGHERKSGVGLRHLVFNETNLAIDGAFIAETGLQSMRGTYGYLSWLSLPHFLLTDSQLQDSFGMTPDFSKHLPYIDVEPMTGVVWRMFVTHQLNIAVQGDYDRSFHQPALNTNFTDKPIPTYWLKRENTINKAGIDDYNKRVGNVMMTSCGGLAGLSIVAALVIITGILAATVTIRGGKVAPLEPTDSSFH
;
A
#
# COMPACT_ATOMS: atom_id res chain seq x y z
N MET A 1 15.04 20.17 4.89
CA MET A 1 13.76 20.25 4.17
C MET A 1 13.05 18.91 4.31
N PRO A 2 11.82 18.83 4.86
CA PRO A 2 11.06 17.59 4.81
C PRO A 2 10.32 17.55 3.46
N ILE A 3 10.79 16.70 2.55
CA ILE A 3 10.02 16.33 1.36
C ILE A 3 9.01 15.29 1.85
N PHE A 4 7.76 15.71 2.05
CA PHE A 4 6.66 14.78 2.27
C PHE A 4 6.39 14.05 0.95
N ASN A 5 6.73 12.77 0.88
CA ASN A 5 6.40 11.94 -0.27
C ASN A 5 4.94 11.50 -0.18
N GLU A 6 4.15 11.91 -1.17
CA GLU A 6 2.85 11.30 -1.46
C GLU A 6 3.07 9.86 -1.92
N VAL A 7 2.54 8.92 -1.16
CA VAL A 7 2.51 7.51 -1.54
C VAL A 7 1.20 7.26 -2.28
N ALA A 8 1.26 7.24 -3.60
CA ALA A 8 0.14 6.90 -4.45
C ALA A 8 -0.04 5.38 -4.52
N LEU A 9 -1.04 4.85 -3.81
CA LEU A 9 -1.44 3.44 -3.84
C LEU A 9 -2.29 3.14 -5.09
N ARG A 10 -1.81 2.31 -6.01
CA ARG A 10 -2.65 1.80 -7.11
C ARG A 10 -2.85 0.29 -6.97
N SER A 11 -4.12 -0.12 -6.88
CA SER A 11 -4.52 -1.53 -6.98
C SER A 11 -4.86 -1.85 -8.45
N ARG A 12 -4.42 -3.01 -8.93
CA ARG A 12 -4.76 -3.56 -10.25
C ARG A 12 -5.93 -4.53 -10.13
N SER A 13 -7.11 -4.05 -9.76
CA SER A 13 -8.25 -4.95 -9.56
C SER A 13 -9.08 -5.10 -10.84
N LYS A 14 -9.56 -6.32 -11.09
CA LYS A 14 -10.82 -6.57 -11.80
C LYS A 14 -11.83 -7.03 -10.77
N ALA A 15 -12.47 -6.10 -10.07
CA ALA A 15 -13.58 -6.46 -9.19
C ALA A 15 -14.81 -6.82 -10.01
N LYS A 16 -15.28 -8.08 -9.93
CA LYS A 16 -16.64 -8.46 -10.34
C LYS A 16 -17.57 -8.16 -9.17
N CYS A 17 -18.19 -6.98 -9.16
CA CYS A 17 -19.41 -6.79 -8.39
C CYS A 17 -20.54 -7.54 -9.11
N GLN A 18 -21.27 -8.43 -8.42
CA GLN A 18 -22.53 -8.96 -8.93
C GLN A 18 -23.47 -7.78 -9.19
N GLY A 19 -23.63 -7.39 -10.45
CA GLY A 19 -24.61 -6.39 -10.89
C GLY A 19 -24.09 -5.24 -11.76
N HIS A 20 -22.79 -5.02 -11.92
CA HIS A 20 -22.30 -3.99 -12.86
C HIS A 20 -20.95 -4.37 -13.49
N ASN A 21 -20.91 -4.34 -14.82
CA ASN A 21 -19.70 -4.56 -15.59
C ASN A 21 -18.79 -3.32 -15.50
N ASP A 22 -17.56 -3.57 -15.04
CA ASP A 22 -16.36 -2.72 -15.17
C ASP A 22 -16.16 -1.60 -14.11
N LEU A 23 -15.41 -1.93 -13.06
CA LEU A 23 -14.78 -0.98 -12.12
C LEU A 23 -13.31 -1.35 -11.94
N SER A 24 -12.47 -0.95 -12.88
CA SER A 24 -11.04 -1.32 -12.96
C SER A 24 -10.06 -0.31 -12.34
N LYS A 25 -10.50 0.65 -11.51
CA LYS A 25 -9.62 1.72 -11.01
C LYS A 25 -10.02 2.18 -9.60
N PHE A 26 -9.28 1.76 -8.57
CA PHE A 26 -9.42 2.26 -7.20
C PHE A 26 -8.04 2.68 -6.66
N GLN A 27 -7.99 3.83 -5.99
CA GLN A 27 -6.81 4.35 -5.30
C GLN A 27 -7.27 5.02 -4.01
N ILE A 28 -6.58 4.72 -2.91
CA ILE A 28 -6.79 5.30 -1.59
C ILE A 28 -5.75 6.42 -1.42
N GLY A 29 -6.17 7.64 -1.14
CA GLY A 29 -5.30 8.81 -0.93
C GLY A 29 -5.60 9.50 0.40
N SER A 30 -4.55 9.96 1.09
CA SER A 30 -4.66 10.74 2.32
C SER A 30 -4.98 12.21 2.03
N LEU A 31 -5.94 12.77 2.76
CA LEU A 31 -6.30 14.19 2.82
C LEU A 31 -5.21 15.03 3.52
N LEU A 32 -4.10 15.41 2.86
CA LEU A 32 -3.28 16.57 3.27
C LEU A 32 -2.46 17.13 2.07
N ALA A 33 -2.78 18.37 1.69
CA ALA A 33 -2.06 19.34 0.85
C ALA A 33 -1.17 18.84 -0.31
N GLN A 34 -1.67 18.99 -1.54
CA GLN A 34 -0.89 18.76 -2.78
C GLN A 34 -0.16 20.03 -3.25
N PRO A 35 1.12 19.95 -3.66
CA PRO A 35 1.72 20.93 -4.57
C PRO A 35 1.36 20.57 -6.02
N THR A 36 0.89 21.57 -6.78
CA THR A 36 0.52 21.44 -8.20
C THR A 36 1.76 21.26 -9.09
N TYR A 37 2.11 20.02 -9.42
CA TYR A 37 3.07 19.71 -10.49
C TYR A 37 2.35 19.62 -11.85
N GLN A 38 2.00 20.77 -12.42
CA GLN A 38 1.60 20.85 -13.83
C GLN A 38 2.80 21.37 -14.64
N ASN A 39 3.15 20.65 -15.71
CA ASN A 39 4.11 21.00 -16.78
C ASN A 39 5.57 20.49 -16.66
N MET A 40 5.79 19.19 -16.47
CA MET A 40 7.00 18.55 -17.00
C MET A 40 6.67 17.79 -18.29
N ARG A 41 6.89 18.42 -19.44
CA ARG A 41 6.95 17.73 -20.74
C ARG A 41 8.32 17.05 -20.84
N TYR A 42 8.40 15.77 -20.49
CA TYR A 42 9.61 14.98 -20.71
C TYR A 42 9.78 14.69 -22.22
N SER A 43 10.90 15.13 -22.79
CA SER A 43 11.39 14.66 -24.09
C SER A 43 11.88 13.22 -23.91
N THR A 44 11.07 12.25 -24.33
CA THR A 44 11.25 10.81 -24.07
C THR A 44 12.35 10.15 -24.92
N VAL A 45 12.97 10.88 -25.85
CA VAL A 45 13.88 10.28 -26.85
C VAL A 45 15.33 10.23 -26.37
N GLU A 46 15.79 11.22 -25.59
CA GLU A 46 17.19 11.28 -25.15
C GLU A 46 17.49 10.40 -23.92
N GLN A 47 16.49 10.16 -23.07
CA GLN A 47 16.69 9.43 -21.81
C GLN A 47 16.74 7.90 -21.97
N PHE A 48 16.19 7.35 -23.06
CA PHE A 48 16.12 5.90 -23.32
C PHE A 48 16.37 5.59 -24.80
N PRO A 49 17.62 5.79 -25.30
CA PRO A 49 17.93 5.65 -26.73
C PRO A 49 17.60 4.26 -27.29
N ASP A 50 17.75 3.22 -26.47
CA ASP A 50 17.59 1.82 -26.87
C ASP A 50 16.16 1.26 -26.70
N ALA A 51 15.22 2.04 -26.15
CA ALA A 51 13.85 1.56 -25.96
C ALA A 51 13.11 1.48 -27.31
N SER A 52 12.46 0.36 -27.60
CA SER A 52 11.60 0.20 -28.79
C SER A 52 10.38 1.12 -28.74
N HIS A 53 9.77 1.40 -29.90
CA HIS A 53 8.58 2.27 -29.99
C HIS A 53 7.39 1.78 -29.12
N LYS A 54 7.29 0.48 -28.82
CA LYS A 54 6.29 -0.07 -27.88
C LYS A 54 6.68 0.20 -26.41
N GLN A 55 7.96 0.14 -26.06
CA GLN A 55 8.48 0.45 -24.72
C GLN A 55 8.44 1.96 -24.41
N ARG A 56 8.55 2.82 -25.43
CA ARG A 56 8.45 4.28 -25.31
C ARG A 56 7.03 4.80 -25.04
N LYS A 57 6.00 3.93 -25.10
CA LYS A 57 4.69 4.24 -24.53
C LYS A 57 4.79 4.19 -23.01
N ILE A 58 5.53 5.12 -22.42
CA ILE A 58 5.43 5.42 -21.01
C ILE A 58 3.96 5.78 -20.81
N HIS A 59 3.22 4.94 -20.08
CA HIS A 59 1.95 5.37 -19.52
C HIS A 59 2.29 6.50 -18.56
N GLY A 60 2.34 7.72 -19.08
CA GLY A 60 2.41 8.91 -18.25
C GLY A 60 1.34 8.74 -17.19
N HIS A 61 1.76 8.65 -15.94
CA HIS A 61 0.85 8.64 -14.81
C HIS A 61 0.26 10.04 -14.72
N TYR A 62 -0.74 10.31 -15.57
CA TYR A 62 -1.72 11.32 -15.25
C TYR A 62 -2.34 10.88 -13.93
N LEU A 63 -2.28 11.74 -12.92
CA LEU A 63 -3.14 11.70 -11.74
C LEU A 63 -4.59 11.82 -12.23
N ASN A 64 -5.11 10.76 -12.83
CA ASN A 64 -6.54 10.54 -12.91
C ASN A 64 -6.95 10.14 -11.51
N LEU A 65 -7.19 11.15 -10.66
CA LEU A 65 -7.93 10.94 -9.43
C LEU A 65 -9.21 10.19 -9.84
N PRO A 66 -9.43 8.95 -9.35
CA PRO A 66 -10.65 8.24 -9.67
C PRO A 66 -11.85 9.10 -9.23
N PRO A 67 -12.99 9.02 -9.92
CA PRO A 67 -14.20 9.70 -9.46
C PRO A 67 -14.48 9.28 -8.02
N VAL A 68 -14.90 10.22 -7.18
CA VAL A 68 -15.29 9.97 -5.79
C VAL A 68 -16.41 8.92 -5.81
N VAL A 69 -16.07 7.67 -5.49
CA VAL A 69 -17.05 6.60 -5.37
C VAL A 69 -17.68 6.74 -3.99
N GLU A 70 -19.00 6.90 -3.92
CA GLU A 70 -19.72 6.85 -2.65
C GLU A 70 -19.45 5.49 -1.98
N LEU A 71 -18.80 5.53 -0.82
CA LEU A 71 -18.53 4.34 -0.02
C LEU A 71 -19.87 3.80 0.50
N LYS A 72 -20.35 2.69 -0.06
CA LYS A 72 -21.45 1.94 0.53
C LYS A 72 -20.96 1.31 1.85
N ALA A 73 -21.64 1.67 2.94
CA ALA A 73 -21.45 1.00 4.21
C ALA A 73 -21.87 -0.48 4.09
N CYS A 74 -21.08 -1.37 4.70
CA CYS A 74 -21.42 -2.78 5.00
C CYS A 74 -21.19 -3.84 3.90
N GLY A 75 -20.03 -3.82 3.24
CA GLY A 75 -19.41 -5.04 2.69
C GLY A 75 -18.12 -5.34 3.45
N SER A 76 -17.79 -6.60 3.70
CA SER A 76 -16.44 -6.98 4.17
C SER A 76 -15.43 -6.49 3.14
N TYR A 77 -14.75 -5.38 3.43
CA TYR A 77 -13.72 -4.85 2.56
C TYR A 77 -12.44 -5.66 2.78
N GLU A 78 -12.40 -6.84 2.17
CA GLU A 78 -11.13 -7.51 1.95
C GLU A 78 -10.43 -6.76 0.84
N LEU A 79 -9.28 -6.15 1.13
CA LEU A 79 -8.45 -5.61 0.07
C LEU A 79 -8.14 -6.76 -0.91
N PRO A 80 -8.61 -6.68 -2.16
CA PRO A 80 -8.79 -7.84 -3.04
C PRO A 80 -7.50 -8.34 -3.68
N GLU A 81 -6.34 -7.77 -3.37
CA GLU A 81 -5.08 -8.08 -4.03
C GLU A 81 -4.00 -8.58 -3.08
N ASP A 82 -3.27 -9.59 -3.57
CA ASP A 82 -2.03 -10.10 -3.01
C ASP A 82 -0.83 -9.18 -3.28
N SER A 83 -1.00 -8.10 -4.05
CA SER A 83 0.05 -7.16 -4.41
C SER A 83 -0.42 -5.71 -4.56
N TYR A 84 0.46 -4.74 -4.30
CA TYR A 84 0.19 -3.30 -4.42
C TYR A 84 1.33 -2.60 -5.14
N ASP A 85 1.01 -1.71 -6.07
CA ASP A 85 2.03 -0.89 -6.73
C ASP A 85 2.18 0.44 -5.98
N PHE A 86 3.42 0.74 -5.57
CA PHE A 86 3.82 1.99 -4.93
C PHE A 86 4.84 2.73 -5.79
N PHE A 87 4.59 4.01 -6.09
CA PHE A 87 5.60 4.82 -6.78
C PHE A 87 6.74 5.18 -5.82
N LEU A 88 7.95 4.66 -6.08
CA LEU A 88 9.13 4.99 -5.30
C LEU A 88 9.92 6.07 -6.03
N THR A 89 9.96 7.27 -5.43
CA THR A 89 10.64 8.44 -5.99
C THR A 89 12.12 8.19 -6.25
N ASP A 90 12.77 7.41 -5.39
CA ASP A 90 14.20 7.12 -5.51
C ASP A 90 14.49 6.32 -6.78
N TYR A 91 13.59 5.40 -7.15
CA TYR A 91 13.67 4.58 -8.36
C TYR A 91 12.94 5.19 -9.57
N TRP A 92 12.24 6.32 -9.42
CA TRP A 92 11.48 6.96 -10.50
C TRP A 92 10.48 6.03 -11.22
N ARG A 93 9.96 5.00 -10.54
CA ARG A 93 9.00 4.03 -11.10
C ARG A 93 8.11 3.40 -10.03
N PRO A 94 6.94 2.85 -10.42
CA PRO A 94 6.18 1.98 -9.53
C PRO A 94 6.95 0.69 -9.23
N MET A 95 6.86 0.27 -7.97
CA MET A 95 7.37 -1.00 -7.47
C MET A 95 6.24 -1.78 -6.81
N SER A 96 6.13 -3.05 -7.14
CA SER A 96 5.10 -3.95 -6.61
C SER A 96 5.53 -4.52 -5.26
N PHE A 97 4.64 -4.51 -4.29
CA PHE A 97 4.83 -5.13 -2.98
C PHE A 97 3.79 -6.22 -2.82
N VAL A 98 4.22 -7.42 -2.48
CA VAL A 98 3.37 -8.61 -2.32
C VAL A 98 3.07 -8.87 -0.85
N ARG A 99 2.00 -9.59 -0.57
CA ARG A 99 1.61 -9.93 0.81
C ARG A 99 2.66 -10.83 1.46
N GLY A 100 3.30 -10.31 2.52
CA GLY A 100 4.27 -11.05 3.34
C GLY A 100 3.68 -11.60 4.64
N GLY A 101 2.54 -11.09 5.10
CA GLY A 101 1.90 -11.58 6.32
C GLY A 101 0.92 -10.61 6.95
N HIS A 102 0.65 -10.81 8.23
CA HIS A 102 -0.15 -9.92 9.08
C HIS A 102 0.67 -9.49 10.28
N GLU A 103 0.54 -8.23 10.64
CA GLU A 103 1.19 -7.61 11.78
C GLU A 103 0.15 -7.00 12.71
N ARG A 104 0.48 -6.78 13.98
CA ARG A 104 -0.37 -6.04 14.90
C ARG A 104 0.43 -4.95 15.60
N LYS A 105 -0.11 -3.74 15.58
CA LYS A 105 0.48 -2.60 16.28
C LYS A 105 -0.59 -1.81 16.99
N SER A 106 -0.40 -1.57 18.29
CA SER A 106 -1.36 -0.83 19.13
C SER A 106 -2.79 -1.38 19.05
N GLY A 107 -2.93 -2.71 18.96
CA GLY A 107 -4.22 -3.39 18.85
C GLY A 107 -4.82 -3.44 17.44
N VAL A 108 -4.33 -2.62 16.49
CA VAL A 108 -4.78 -2.58 15.09
C VAL A 108 -4.06 -3.64 14.26
N GLY A 109 -4.81 -4.38 13.45
CA GLY A 109 -4.27 -5.34 12.49
C GLY A 109 -3.77 -4.64 11.23
N LEU A 110 -2.56 -4.97 10.81
CA LEU A 110 -1.87 -4.41 9.65
C LEU A 110 -1.57 -5.52 8.65
N ARG A 111 -1.64 -5.19 7.37
CA ARG A 111 -1.16 -6.05 6.28
C ARG A 111 0.31 -5.75 6.04
N HIS A 112 1.15 -6.75 6.20
CA HIS A 112 2.58 -6.65 5.91
C HIS A 112 2.82 -6.93 4.42
N LEU A 113 3.33 -5.93 3.70
CA LEU A 113 3.63 -6.00 2.27
C LEU A 113 5.14 -5.96 2.08
N VAL A 114 5.69 -6.91 1.35
CA VAL A 114 7.13 -7.09 1.13
C VAL A 114 7.46 -6.77 -0.32
N PHE A 115 8.60 -6.14 -0.56
CA PHE A 115 9.09 -5.83 -1.89
C PHE A 115 9.12 -7.08 -2.78
N ASN A 116 8.48 -7.01 -3.95
CA ASN A 116 8.51 -8.11 -4.90
C ASN A 116 9.87 -8.20 -5.58
N GLU A 117 10.51 -9.36 -5.54
CA GLU A 117 11.84 -9.57 -6.15
C GLU A 117 11.84 -9.30 -7.67
N THR A 118 10.69 -9.50 -8.34
CA THR A 118 10.55 -9.22 -9.78
C THR A 118 10.65 -7.73 -10.11
N ASN A 119 10.59 -6.83 -9.12
CA ASN A 119 10.76 -5.40 -9.35
C ASN A 119 12.12 -5.06 -9.93
N LEU A 120 13.15 -5.83 -9.57
CA LEU A 120 14.51 -5.63 -10.05
C LEU A 120 14.95 -6.67 -11.09
N ALA A 121 13.98 -7.40 -11.67
CA ALA A 121 14.25 -8.28 -12.80
C ALA A 121 14.47 -7.49 -14.09
N ILE A 122 15.24 -8.06 -15.02
CA ILE A 122 15.49 -7.47 -16.34
C ILE A 122 14.16 -7.25 -17.06
N ASP A 123 13.88 -6.00 -17.44
CA ASP A 123 12.66 -5.60 -18.14
C ASP A 123 12.94 -4.90 -19.48
N GLY A 124 14.21 -4.65 -19.79
CA GLY A 124 14.67 -3.99 -21.01
C GLY A 124 14.24 -2.52 -21.13
N ALA A 125 13.63 -1.93 -20.10
CA ALA A 125 13.20 -0.53 -20.08
C ALA A 125 13.97 0.29 -19.05
N PHE A 126 14.18 -0.27 -17.85
CA PHE A 126 14.86 0.41 -16.74
C PHE A 126 16.02 -0.42 -16.19
N ILE A 127 15.97 -1.74 -16.39
CA ILE A 127 16.87 -2.71 -15.76
C ILE A 127 17.55 -3.52 -16.85
N ALA A 128 18.84 -3.24 -17.05
CA ALA A 128 19.69 -3.95 -18.00
C ALA A 128 20.39 -5.16 -17.35
N GLU A 129 20.48 -5.19 -16.02
CA GLU A 129 21.12 -6.24 -15.25
C GLU A 129 20.30 -6.54 -13.99
N THR A 130 20.15 -7.82 -13.65
CA THR A 130 19.33 -8.25 -12.52
C THR A 130 19.77 -7.59 -11.21
N GLY A 131 18.82 -7.00 -10.49
CA GLY A 131 19.10 -6.30 -9.22
C GLY A 131 19.66 -4.89 -9.36
N LEU A 132 19.92 -4.41 -10.60
CA LEU A 132 20.55 -3.12 -10.88
C LEU A 132 19.71 -2.28 -11.85
N GLN A 133 19.06 -1.25 -11.31
CA GLN A 133 18.35 -0.28 -12.13
C GLN A 133 19.30 0.83 -12.59
N SER A 134 19.39 1.08 -13.90
CA SER A 134 20.19 2.18 -14.44
C SER A 134 19.56 3.52 -14.07
N MET A 135 20.40 4.42 -13.53
CA MET A 135 20.05 5.82 -13.23
C MET A 135 20.78 6.80 -14.14
N ARG A 136 21.46 6.32 -15.19
CA ARG A 136 22.24 7.16 -16.10
C ARG A 136 21.40 8.28 -16.72
N GLY A 137 20.19 7.98 -17.16
CA GLY A 137 19.27 8.98 -17.73
C GLY A 137 18.81 10.05 -16.74
N THR A 138 18.87 9.75 -15.43
CA THR A 138 18.44 10.66 -14.36
C THR A 138 19.60 11.49 -13.82
N TYR A 139 20.77 10.88 -13.58
CA TYR A 139 21.91 11.54 -12.94
C TYR A 139 22.97 12.05 -13.93
N GLY A 140 22.95 11.61 -15.19
CA GLY A 140 23.89 12.04 -16.23
C GLY A 140 25.26 11.35 -16.20
N TYR A 141 25.50 10.44 -15.25
CA TYR A 141 26.71 9.60 -15.16
C TYR A 141 26.36 8.12 -14.96
N LEU A 142 27.31 7.22 -15.22
CA LEU A 142 27.12 5.78 -15.07
C LEU A 142 26.82 5.44 -13.60
N SER A 143 25.56 5.15 -13.34
CA SER A 143 25.04 4.95 -12.00
C SER A 143 23.90 3.95 -12.01
N TRP A 144 23.78 3.21 -10.91
CA TRP A 144 22.74 2.21 -10.70
C TRP A 144 22.20 2.28 -9.28
N LEU A 145 20.91 2.00 -9.13
CA LEU A 145 20.31 1.66 -7.85
C LEU A 145 20.18 0.15 -7.72
N SER A 146 20.59 -0.38 -6.57
CA SER A 146 20.33 -1.76 -6.14
C SER A 146 19.71 -1.76 -4.74
N LEU A 147 19.35 -2.94 -4.23
CA LEU A 147 19.18 -3.08 -2.79
C LEU A 147 20.57 -3.13 -2.09
N PRO A 148 20.64 -2.84 -0.77
CA PRO A 148 21.91 -2.85 -0.04
C PRO A 148 22.67 -4.17 -0.15
N HIS A 149 23.99 -4.05 -0.23
CA HIS A 149 24.92 -5.17 -0.40
C HIS A 149 24.63 -6.00 -1.64
N PHE A 150 24.09 -5.36 -2.68
CA PHE A 150 23.67 -6.02 -3.91
C PHE A 150 22.67 -7.17 -3.67
N LEU A 151 21.77 -7.01 -2.68
CA LEU A 151 20.67 -7.94 -2.48
C LEU A 151 19.83 -8.05 -3.78
N LEU A 152 19.50 -9.27 -4.19
CA LEU A 152 18.83 -9.63 -5.46
C LEU A 152 19.65 -9.43 -6.74
N THR A 153 20.96 -9.21 -6.67
CA THR A 153 21.84 -9.29 -7.85
C THR A 153 22.48 -10.67 -7.99
N ASP A 154 23.28 -10.84 -9.04
CA ASP A 154 24.22 -11.96 -9.17
C ASP A 154 25.24 -12.00 -8.01
N SER A 155 25.58 -13.20 -7.54
CA SER A 155 26.49 -13.39 -6.40
C SER A 155 27.93 -12.98 -6.71
N GLN A 156 28.38 -13.04 -7.97
CA GLN A 156 29.73 -12.62 -8.36
C GLN A 156 30.00 -11.15 -8.03
N LEU A 157 28.96 -10.30 -8.13
CA LEU A 157 29.07 -8.89 -7.79
C LEU A 157 29.19 -8.70 -6.27
N GLN A 158 28.48 -9.50 -5.47
CA GLN A 158 28.60 -9.51 -4.01
C GLN A 158 30.00 -9.96 -3.59
N ASP A 159 30.49 -11.05 -4.17
CA ASP A 159 31.81 -11.63 -3.90
C ASP A 159 32.95 -10.66 -4.26
N SER A 160 32.81 -9.93 -5.38
CA SER A 160 33.81 -8.95 -5.84
C SER A 160 34.09 -7.84 -4.82
N PHE A 161 33.12 -7.53 -3.95
CA PHE A 161 33.24 -6.51 -2.90
C PHE A 161 33.23 -7.11 -1.49
N GLY A 162 33.23 -8.44 -1.34
CA GLY A 162 33.14 -9.12 -0.05
C GLY A 162 31.87 -8.77 0.73
N MET A 163 30.76 -8.50 0.03
CA MET A 163 29.51 -8.06 0.63
C MET A 163 28.64 -9.24 1.04
N THR A 164 27.91 -9.08 2.16
CA THR A 164 27.00 -10.10 2.68
C THR A 164 25.59 -9.52 2.76
N PRO A 165 24.71 -9.79 1.77
CA PRO A 165 23.34 -9.31 1.81
C PRO A 165 22.51 -10.06 2.86
N ASP A 166 21.54 -9.37 3.47
CA ASP A 166 20.66 -9.91 4.50
C ASP A 166 19.22 -9.47 4.18
N PHE A 167 18.36 -10.44 3.85
CA PHE A 167 16.95 -10.18 3.51
C PHE A 167 16.21 -9.46 4.64
N SER A 168 16.50 -9.79 5.91
CA SER A 168 15.80 -9.18 7.05
C SER A 168 16.17 -7.70 7.25
N LYS A 169 17.35 -7.28 6.80
CA LYS A 169 17.86 -5.92 6.96
C LYS A 169 17.74 -5.08 5.71
N HIS A 170 17.76 -5.70 4.53
CA HIS A 170 17.91 -4.98 3.27
C HIS A 170 16.68 -5.04 2.37
N LEU A 171 15.70 -5.90 2.67
CA LEU A 171 14.48 -6.00 1.87
C LEU A 171 13.44 -4.94 2.30
N PRO A 172 12.94 -4.11 1.36
CA PRO A 172 11.91 -3.13 1.68
C PRO A 172 10.57 -3.79 2.07
N TYR A 173 9.81 -3.13 2.95
CA TYR A 173 8.46 -3.54 3.29
C TYR A 173 7.59 -2.35 3.71
N ILE A 174 6.28 -2.54 3.69
CA ILE A 174 5.27 -1.55 4.03
C ILE A 174 4.16 -2.23 4.83
N ASP A 175 3.85 -1.70 6.02
CA ASP A 175 2.73 -2.13 6.84
C ASP A 175 1.55 -1.18 6.59
N VAL A 176 0.45 -1.71 6.06
CA VAL A 176 -0.74 -0.93 5.68
C VAL A 176 -1.95 -1.38 6.48
N GLU A 177 -2.71 -0.43 7.00
CA GLU A 177 -3.99 -0.73 7.65
C GLU A 177 -5.05 -1.05 6.59
N PRO A 178 -5.69 -2.24 6.64
CA PRO A 178 -6.48 -2.75 5.53
C PRO A 178 -7.76 -1.96 5.21
N MET A 179 -8.39 -1.34 6.21
CA MET A 179 -9.68 -0.66 6.03
C MET A 179 -9.52 0.74 5.45
N THR A 180 -8.53 1.49 5.94
CA THR A 180 -8.27 2.88 5.52
C THR A 180 -7.17 3.03 4.50
N GLY A 181 -6.36 1.99 4.27
CA GLY A 181 -5.17 2.05 3.41
C GLY A 181 -4.05 2.94 3.94
N VAL A 182 -4.14 3.41 5.19
CA VAL A 182 -3.09 4.26 5.79
C VAL A 182 -1.82 3.43 6.02
N VAL A 183 -0.68 3.96 5.61
CA VAL A 183 0.63 3.37 5.86
C VAL A 183 1.04 3.64 7.31
N TRP A 184 1.19 2.57 8.09
CA TRP A 184 1.58 2.65 9.50
C TRP A 184 3.09 2.57 9.70
N ARG A 185 3.75 1.81 8.84
CA ARG A 185 5.21 1.69 8.83
C ARG A 185 5.68 1.46 7.42
N MET A 186 6.77 2.12 7.07
CA MET A 186 7.41 2.00 5.78
C MET A 186 8.90 1.86 6.03
N PHE A 187 9.49 0.86 5.39
CA PHE A 187 10.91 0.61 5.42
C PHE A 187 11.38 0.45 3.98
N VAL A 188 12.16 1.42 3.51
CA VAL A 188 12.70 1.44 2.15
C VAL A 188 14.21 1.58 2.23
N THR A 189 14.89 0.71 1.52
CA THR A 189 16.35 0.63 1.45
C THR A 189 16.77 0.61 -0.01
N HIS A 190 17.83 1.34 -0.33
CA HIS A 190 18.46 1.29 -1.65
C HIS A 190 19.94 1.65 -1.53
N GLN A 191 20.73 1.21 -2.50
CA GLN A 191 22.16 1.45 -2.61
C GLN A 191 22.45 2.16 -3.93
N LEU A 192 23.23 3.24 -3.84
CA LEU A 192 23.76 3.92 -5.01
C LEU A 192 25.10 3.29 -5.39
N ASN A 193 25.20 2.90 -6.65
CA ASN A 193 26.41 2.37 -7.26
C ASN A 193 26.81 3.26 -8.43
N ILE A 194 28.10 3.49 -8.61
CA ILE A 194 28.66 4.32 -9.68
C ILE A 194 29.75 3.55 -10.41
N ALA A 195 29.93 3.78 -11.71
CA ALA A 195 31.06 3.24 -12.44
C ALA A 195 31.88 4.38 -13.05
N VAL A 196 33.19 4.15 -13.13
CA VAL A 196 34.07 4.96 -13.97
C VAL A 196 34.07 4.33 -15.35
N GLN A 197 33.74 5.11 -16.38
CA GLN A 197 33.74 4.63 -17.76
C GLN A 197 35.18 4.39 -18.21
N GLY A 198 35.50 3.20 -18.71
CA GLY A 198 36.88 2.85 -19.07
C GLY A 198 37.51 3.76 -20.13
N ASP A 199 36.68 4.32 -21.02
CA ASP A 199 37.13 5.25 -22.08
C ASP A 199 37.24 6.72 -21.64
N TYR A 200 36.84 7.05 -20.40
CA TYR A 200 36.92 8.42 -19.89
C TYR A 200 38.39 8.91 -19.80
N ASP A 201 39.32 7.97 -19.66
CA ASP A 201 40.78 8.18 -19.66
C ASP A 201 41.33 8.77 -20.98
N ARG A 202 40.59 8.71 -22.09
CA ARG A 202 41.09 9.20 -23.39
C ARG A 202 40.76 10.67 -23.68
N SER A 203 39.81 11.25 -22.96
CA SER A 203 39.22 12.56 -23.31
C SER A 203 39.89 13.73 -22.60
N PHE A 204 40.43 13.49 -21.41
CA PHE A 204 41.20 14.45 -20.64
C PHE A 204 42.60 13.86 -20.52
N HIS A 205 43.67 14.65 -20.67
CA HIS A 205 45.07 14.21 -20.58
C HIS A 205 45.47 13.79 -19.14
N GLN A 206 44.58 13.06 -18.47
CA GLN A 206 44.77 12.46 -17.16
C GLN A 206 45.54 11.15 -17.39
N PRO A 207 46.56 10.85 -16.58
CA PRO A 207 47.23 9.57 -16.64
C PRO A 207 46.21 8.46 -16.37
N ALA A 208 46.32 7.37 -17.13
CA ALA A 208 45.38 6.27 -17.06
C ALA A 208 45.17 5.84 -15.61
N LEU A 209 43.93 5.95 -15.12
CA LEU A 209 43.60 5.51 -13.79
C LEU A 209 43.78 3.99 -13.80
N ASN A 210 44.81 3.48 -13.11
CA ASN A 210 45.10 2.04 -12.96
C ASN A 210 44.02 1.37 -12.12
N THR A 211 42.82 1.30 -12.66
CA THR A 211 41.62 0.78 -12.03
C THR A 211 41.17 -0.42 -12.84
N ASN A 212 41.35 -1.61 -12.28
CA ASN A 212 40.81 -2.86 -12.85
C ASN A 212 39.27 -2.95 -12.74
N PHE A 213 38.60 -1.85 -12.39
CA PHE A 213 37.17 -1.75 -12.07
C PHE A 213 36.45 -0.75 -12.97
N THR A 214 36.90 -0.60 -14.21
CA THR A 214 36.16 0.16 -15.22
C THR A 214 34.85 -0.54 -15.55
N ASP A 215 33.80 0.24 -15.76
CA ASP A 215 32.48 -0.22 -16.22
C ASP A 215 31.76 -1.20 -15.27
N LYS A 216 32.23 -1.35 -14.03
CA LYS A 216 31.56 -2.13 -12.98
C LYS A 216 30.87 -1.21 -11.96
N PRO A 217 29.67 -1.56 -11.45
CA PRO A 217 29.01 -0.78 -10.42
C PRO A 217 29.78 -0.88 -9.10
N ILE A 218 30.42 0.21 -8.71
CA ILE A 218 31.13 0.37 -7.44
C ILE A 218 30.13 0.89 -6.40
N PRO A 219 29.89 0.15 -5.31
CA PRO A 219 28.95 0.57 -4.27
C PRO A 219 29.51 1.80 -3.54
N THR A 220 28.73 2.88 -3.50
CA THR A 220 29.17 4.15 -2.89
C THR A 220 28.60 4.31 -1.48
N TYR A 221 27.28 4.23 -1.36
CA TYR A 221 26.58 4.24 -0.08
C TYR A 221 25.20 3.60 -0.24
N TRP A 222 24.59 3.22 0.89
CA TRP A 222 23.20 2.81 0.94
C TRP A 222 22.44 3.64 1.96
N LEU A 223 21.15 3.85 1.70
CA LEU A 223 20.28 4.64 2.54
C LEU A 223 19.16 3.77 3.06
N LYS A 224 18.83 4.00 4.34
CA LYS A 224 17.63 3.47 4.99
C LYS A 224 16.67 4.63 5.23
N ARG A 225 15.47 4.51 4.68
CA ARG A 225 14.34 5.38 5.00
C ARG A 225 13.31 4.58 5.76
N GLU A 226 13.11 4.96 7.01
CA GLU A 226 12.09 4.36 7.86
C GLU A 226 11.13 5.44 8.32
N ASN A 227 9.83 5.18 8.15
CA ASN A 227 8.78 6.01 8.71
C ASN A 227 7.83 5.11 9.49
N THR A 228 7.44 5.56 10.68
CA THR A 228 6.51 4.86 11.54
C THR A 228 5.51 5.88 12.06
N ILE A 229 4.23 5.53 12.01
CA ILE A 229 3.16 6.36 12.58
C ILE A 229 3.45 6.63 14.06
N ASN A 230 3.42 7.90 14.43
CA ASN A 230 3.69 8.32 15.79
C ASN A 230 2.45 8.11 16.67
N LYS A 231 2.61 8.27 17.99
CA LYS A 231 1.51 8.11 18.94
C LYS A 231 0.32 9.02 18.62
N ALA A 232 0.56 10.28 18.26
CA ALA A 232 -0.51 11.22 17.92
C ALA A 232 -1.33 10.76 16.69
N GLY A 233 -0.67 10.20 15.68
CA GLY A 233 -1.35 9.63 14.50
C GLY A 233 -2.13 8.37 14.83
N ILE A 234 -1.62 7.52 15.74
CA ILE A 234 -2.34 6.35 16.26
C ILE A 234 -3.58 6.81 17.05
N ASP A 235 -3.44 7.83 17.90
CA ASP A 235 -4.54 8.35 18.71
C ASP A 235 -5.62 9.00 17.82
N ASP A 236 -5.24 9.76 16.79
CA ASP A 236 -6.17 10.32 15.80
C ASP A 236 -6.87 9.22 14.98
N TYR A 237 -6.13 8.21 14.54
CA TYR A 237 -6.68 7.04 13.87
C TYR A 237 -7.72 6.33 14.76
N ASN A 238 -7.37 6.04 16.02
CA ASN A 238 -8.27 5.37 16.96
C ASN A 238 -9.51 6.22 17.24
N LYS A 239 -9.35 7.54 17.36
CA LYS A 239 -10.47 8.47 17.57
C LYS A 239 -11.44 8.50 16.39
N ARG A 240 -10.93 8.48 15.16
CA ARG A 240 -11.74 8.61 13.94
C ARG A 240 -12.30 7.28 13.44
N VAL A 241 -11.51 6.22 13.51
CA VAL A 241 -11.81 4.93 12.90
C VAL A 241 -12.19 3.92 13.98
N GLY A 242 -11.31 3.73 14.96
CA GLY A 242 -11.51 2.75 16.03
C GLY A 242 -12.79 2.98 16.83
N ASN A 243 -13.03 4.21 17.28
CA ASN A 243 -14.22 4.55 18.06
C ASN A 243 -15.50 4.46 17.23
N VAL A 244 -15.47 4.87 15.96
CA VAL A 244 -16.64 4.78 15.07
C VAL A 244 -16.98 3.32 14.79
N MET A 245 -15.97 2.49 14.51
CA MET A 245 -16.16 1.06 14.27
C MET A 245 -16.68 0.34 15.52
N MET A 246 -16.11 0.61 16.70
CA MET A 246 -16.59 0.03 17.96
C MET A 246 -18.01 0.50 18.30
N THR A 247 -18.32 1.78 18.11
CA THR A 247 -19.66 2.31 18.43
C THR A 247 -20.71 1.79 17.44
N SER A 248 -20.37 1.61 16.17
CA SER A 248 -21.28 1.06 15.16
C SER A 248 -21.60 -0.42 15.43
N CYS A 249 -20.57 -1.26 15.62
CA CYS A 249 -20.78 -2.67 15.90
C CYS A 249 -21.41 -2.91 17.28
N GLY A 250 -20.93 -2.21 18.31
CA GLY A 250 -21.47 -2.29 19.66
C GLY A 250 -22.89 -1.73 19.76
N GLY A 251 -23.19 -0.66 19.02
CA GLY A 251 -24.53 -0.08 18.93
C GLY A 251 -25.54 -1.01 18.28
N LEU A 252 -25.17 -1.67 17.18
CA LEU A 252 -26.04 -2.65 16.51
C LEU A 252 -26.33 -3.88 17.39
N ALA A 253 -25.29 -4.42 18.04
CA ALA A 253 -25.46 -5.54 18.98
C ALA A 253 -26.29 -5.10 20.20
N GLY A 254 -26.00 -3.94 20.77
CA GLY A 254 -26.71 -3.39 21.92
C GLY A 254 -28.19 -3.12 21.62
N LEU A 255 -28.51 -2.48 20.50
CA LEU A 255 -29.89 -2.23 20.07
C LEU A 255 -30.65 -3.53 19.80
N SER A 256 -29.99 -4.54 19.25
CA SER A 256 -30.58 -5.85 19.01
C SER A 256 -30.93 -6.57 20.32
N ILE A 257 -30.06 -6.48 21.33
CA ILE A 257 -30.32 -7.02 22.67
C ILE A 257 -31.48 -6.27 23.35
N VAL A 258 -31.49 -4.94 23.31
CA VAL A 258 -32.58 -4.13 23.89
C VAL A 258 -33.91 -4.43 23.20
N ALA A 259 -33.93 -4.52 21.87
CA ALA A 259 -35.14 -4.87 21.11
C ALA A 259 -35.67 -6.25 21.49
N ALA A 260 -34.78 -7.26 21.64
CA ALA A 260 -35.16 -8.59 22.08
C ALA A 260 -35.79 -8.58 23.49
N LEU A 261 -35.22 -7.81 24.43
CA LEU A 261 -35.77 -7.66 25.78
C LEU A 261 -37.15 -6.99 25.79
N VAL A 262 -37.36 -5.97 24.96
CA VAL A 262 -38.67 -5.30 24.81
C VAL A 262 -39.71 -6.27 24.25
N ILE A 263 -39.35 -7.10 23.28
CA ILE A 263 -40.24 -8.12 22.72
C ILE A 263 -40.60 -9.17 23.79
N ILE A 264 -39.62 -9.68 24.53
CA ILE A 264 -39.84 -10.67 25.60
C ILE A 264 -40.76 -10.11 26.69
N THR A 265 -40.50 -8.89 27.15
CA THR A 265 -41.34 -8.24 28.17
C THR A 265 -42.75 -7.96 27.67
N GLY A 266 -42.91 -7.56 26.40
CA GLY A 266 -44.22 -7.41 25.75
C GLY A 266 -45.00 -8.73 25.69
N ILE A 267 -44.35 -9.84 25.33
CA ILE A 267 -44.97 -11.17 25.33
C ILE A 267 -45.39 -11.58 26.74
N LEU A 268 -44.53 -11.39 27.74
CA LEU A 268 -44.86 -11.71 29.12
C LEU A 268 -46.06 -10.91 29.62
N ALA A 269 -46.11 -9.59 29.36
CA ALA A 269 -47.24 -8.74 29.71
C ALA A 269 -48.54 -9.21 29.05
N ALA A 270 -48.51 -9.56 27.76
CA ALA A 270 -49.67 -10.09 27.03
C ALA A 270 -50.15 -11.44 27.59
N THR A 271 -49.23 -12.33 27.99
CA THR A 271 -49.63 -13.62 28.58
C THR A 271 -50.26 -13.46 29.96
N VAL A 272 -49.83 -12.48 30.76
CA VAL A 272 -50.42 -12.18 32.07
C VAL A 272 -51.83 -11.63 31.92
N THR A 273 -52.07 -10.68 31.00
CA THR A 273 -53.41 -10.12 30.76
C THR A 273 -54.39 -11.18 30.25
N ILE A 274 -53.96 -12.08 29.35
CA ILE A 274 -54.80 -13.19 28.86
C ILE A 274 -55.15 -14.16 29.98
N ARG A 275 -54.20 -14.50 30.87
CA ARG A 275 -54.46 -15.39 32.01
C ARG A 275 -55.34 -14.75 33.09
N GLY A 276 -55.17 -13.45 33.35
CA GLY A 276 -56.00 -12.69 34.28
C GLY A 276 -57.41 -12.44 33.76
N GLY A 277 -57.59 -12.39 32.44
CA GLY A 277 -58.88 -12.25 31.76
C GLY A 277 -59.73 -13.51 31.69
N LYS A 278 -59.49 -14.53 32.52
CA LYS A 278 -60.50 -15.57 32.79
C LYS A 278 -61.67 -14.90 33.52
N VAL A 279 -62.53 -14.28 32.74
CA VAL A 279 -63.80 -13.67 33.17
C VAL A 279 -64.53 -14.73 33.98
N ALA A 280 -64.92 -14.35 35.20
CA ALA A 280 -65.78 -15.19 36.03
C ALA A 280 -66.97 -15.66 35.17
N PRO A 281 -67.33 -16.96 35.20
CA PRO A 281 -68.49 -17.43 34.49
C PRO A 281 -69.68 -16.57 34.93
N LEU A 282 -70.37 -15.96 33.96
CA LEU A 282 -71.58 -15.19 34.21
C LEU A 282 -72.50 -16.07 35.07
N GLU A 283 -72.75 -15.65 36.31
CA GLU A 283 -73.77 -16.28 37.14
C GLU A 283 -75.06 -16.28 36.32
N PRO A 284 -75.71 -17.45 36.16
CA PRO A 284 -76.98 -17.51 35.46
C PRO A 284 -77.96 -16.63 36.23
N THR A 285 -78.41 -15.55 35.60
CA THR A 285 -79.49 -14.71 36.10
C THR A 285 -80.74 -15.58 36.17
N ASP A 286 -81.09 -16.00 37.38
CA ASP A 286 -82.30 -16.74 37.67
C ASP A 286 -83.50 -15.87 37.29
N SER A 287 -84.10 -16.16 36.13
CA SER A 287 -85.38 -15.61 35.71
C SER A 287 -86.50 -16.33 36.46
N SER A 288 -86.67 -15.99 37.73
CA SER A 288 -87.95 -16.17 38.42
C SER A 288 -88.36 -14.81 38.96
N PHE A 289 -89.52 -14.32 38.53
CA PHE A 289 -90.55 -13.67 39.36
C PHE A 289 -91.56 -12.92 38.47
N HIS A 290 -92.76 -13.53 38.41
CA HIS A 290 -94.12 -13.06 38.12
C HIS A 290 -94.49 -12.37 36.80
#